data_AF-A0A9X2IUL7-F1
#
_entry.id   AF-A0A9X2IUL7-F1
#
_cell.length_a   1.000
_cell.length_b   1.000
_cell.length_c   1.000
_cell.angle_alpha   90.00
_cell.angle_beta   90.00
_cell.angle_gamma   90.00
#
_symmetry.space_group_name_H-M   'P 1'
#
loop_
_entity.id
_entity.type
_entity.pdbx_description
1 polymer ?
#
loop_
_entity_poly.entity_id
_entity_poly.type
_entity_poly.pdbx_seq_one_letter_code
_entity_poly.pdbx_strand_id
1 'polypeptide(L)' 'MSGDHFVLSTASPWEDRTEVIGVYASDAWAREAATVWLRSPDRDAFPRCVIECWNGAHLLHREVIEGVPDDVSGTPTPS' A
#
# COMPACT_ATOMS: atom_id res chain seq x y z
N MET A 1 -0.59 20.06 20.06
CA MET A 1 -1.57 19.14 19.44
C MET A 1 -0.79 18.19 18.57
N SER A 2 -0.83 16.89 18.85
CA SER A 2 -0.30 15.90 17.91
C SER A 2 -1.29 15.80 16.77
N GLY A 3 -0.87 16.16 15.55
CA GLY A 3 -1.67 15.92 14.36
C GLY A 3 -1.74 14.43 14.06
N ASP A 4 -2.74 14.05 13.26
CA ASP A 4 -2.82 12.70 12.71
C ASP A 4 -1.65 12.49 11.72
N HIS A 5 -1.09 11.29 11.72
CA HIS A 5 -0.07 10.88 10.76
C HIS A 5 -0.41 9.52 10.17
N PHE A 6 0.02 9.32 8.93
CA PHE A 6 -0.34 8.14 8.14
C PHE A 6 0.92 7.34 7.83
N VAL A 7 1.01 6.15 8.38
CA VAL A 7 2.13 5.23 8.15
C VAL A 7 1.76 4.33 6.99
N LEU A 8 2.58 4.33 5.94
CA LEU A 8 2.47 3.41 4.81
C LEU A 8 3.49 2.29 4.97
N SER A 9 3.04 1.05 4.89
CA SER A 9 3.90 -0.12 4.87
C SER A 9 3.54 -1.08 3.75
N THR A 10 4.52 -1.83 3.26
CA THR A 10 4.29 -3.00 2.40
C THR A 10 3.68 -4.14 3.22
N ALA A 11 2.95 -5.01 2.55
CA ALA A 11 2.52 -6.28 3.13
C ALA A 11 2.66 -7.40 2.09
N SER A 12 3.26 -8.51 2.53
CA SER A 12 3.31 -9.74 1.77
C SER A 12 2.19 -10.69 2.22
N PRO A 13 1.52 -11.42 1.32
CA PRO A 13 0.54 -12.43 1.72
C PRO A 13 1.19 -13.74 2.20
N TRP A 14 2.48 -13.92 1.94
CA TRP A 14 3.22 -15.17 2.25
C TRP A 14 4.04 -15.05 3.54
N GLU A 15 4.41 -13.84 3.95
CA GLU A 15 5.16 -13.57 5.17
C GLU A 15 4.52 -12.40 5.93
N ASP A 16 4.48 -12.47 7.27
CA ASP A 16 4.07 -11.35 8.14
C ASP A 16 5.07 -10.18 8.15
N ARG A 17 5.97 -10.12 7.15
CA ARG A 17 6.94 -9.04 7.01
C ARG A 17 6.24 -7.83 6.41
N THR A 18 6.18 -6.77 7.20
CA THR A 18 5.82 -5.44 6.75
C THR A 18 7.05 -4.55 6.77
N GLU A 19 7.29 -3.81 5.70
CA GLU A 19 8.35 -2.80 5.65
C GLU A 19 7.71 -1.41 5.57
N VAL A 20 8.14 -0.49 6.42
CA VAL A 20 7.61 0.89 6.41
C VAL A 20 8.23 1.63 5.23
N ILE A 21 7.37 2.08 4.31
CA ILE A 21 7.75 2.88 3.14
C ILE A 21 7.91 4.35 3.56
N GLY A 22 7.03 4.84 4.44
CA GLY A 22 7.07 6.23 4.88
C GLY A 22 5.96 6.64 5.84
N VAL A 23 6.09 7.86 6.36
CA VAL A 23 5.11 8.52 7.23
C VAL A 23 4.68 9.83 6.58
N TYR A 24 3.36 10.03 6.44
CA TYR A 24 2.76 11.13 5.70
C TYR A 24 1.88 11.98 6.62
N ALA A 25 1.78 13.27 6.30
CA ALA A 25 0.95 14.22 7.03
C ALA A 25 -0.54 14.17 6.65
N SER A 26 -0.92 13.43 5.60
CA SER A 26 -2.32 13.22 5.24
C SER A 26 -2.56 11.89 4.50
N ASP A 27 -3.81 11.43 4.56
CA ASP A 27 -4.31 10.22 3.88
C ASP A 27 -4.08 10.27 2.36
N ALA A 28 -4.33 11.43 1.75
CA ALA A 28 -4.20 11.61 0.30
C ALA A 28 -2.76 11.34 -0.20
N TRP A 29 -1.76 11.86 0.52
CA TRP A 29 -0.35 11.62 0.18
C TRP A 29 0.06 10.17 0.42
N ALA A 30 -0.42 9.55 1.50
CA ALA A 30 -0.16 8.14 1.78
C ALA A 30 -0.76 7.22 0.68
N ARG A 31 -1.98 7.53 0.20
CA ARG A 31 -2.62 6.79 -0.90
C ARG A 31 -1.92 6.97 -2.24
N GLU A 32 -1.45 8.18 -2.53
CA GLU A 32 -0.67 8.44 -3.75
C GLU A 32 0.63 7.63 -3.73
N ALA A 33 1.36 7.64 -2.61
CA ALA A 33 2.56 6.83 -2.44
C ALA A 33 2.28 5.32 -2.53
N ALA A 34 1.17 4.85 -1.94
CA ALA A 34 0.74 3.46 -2.07
C ALA A 34 0.48 3.09 -3.53
N THR A 35 -0.14 3.97 -4.31
CA THR A 35 -0.40 3.76 -5.75
C THR A 35 0.90 3.67 -6.54
N VAL A 36 1.89 4.51 -6.22
CA VAL A 36 3.22 4.45 -6.83
C VAL A 36 3.91 3.13 -6.51
N TRP A 37 3.87 2.69 -5.24
CA TRP A 37 4.45 1.41 -4.83
C TRP A 37 3.83 0.23 -5.57
N LEU A 38 2.49 0.17 -5.64
CA LEU A 38 1.77 -0.94 -6.27
C LEU A 38 1.97 -1.03 -7.80
N ARG A 39 2.53 0.02 -8.41
CA ARG A 39 2.96 0.04 -9.82
C ARG A 39 4.45 -0.24 -10.00
N SER A 40 5.21 -0.38 -8.91
CA SER A 40 6.63 -0.71 -8.95
C SER A 40 6.82 -2.15 -9.45
N PRO A 41 7.90 -2.44 -10.21
CA PRO A 41 8.28 -3.82 -10.56
C PRO A 41 8.51 -4.70 -9.32
N ASP A 42 8.84 -4.13 -8.17
CA ASP A 42 9.03 -4.87 -6.91
C ASP A 42 7.71 -5.34 -6.25
N ARG A 43 6.55 -5.04 -6.85
CA ARG A 43 5.23 -5.41 -6.31
C ARG A 43 5.03 -6.92 -6.15
N ASP A 44 5.77 -7.75 -6.88
CA ASP A 44 5.59 -9.21 -6.83
C ASP A 44 6.02 -9.77 -5.45
N ALA A 45 6.95 -9.10 -4.76
CA ALA A 45 7.32 -9.41 -3.38
C ALA A 45 6.30 -8.87 -2.36
N PHE A 46 5.66 -7.74 -2.69
CA PHE A 46 4.76 -6.99 -1.81
C PHE A 46 3.53 -6.47 -2.58
N PRO A 47 2.54 -7.34 -2.84
CA PRO A 47 1.39 -7.00 -3.69
C PRO A 47 0.34 -6.13 -2.97
N ARG A 48 0.60 -5.77 -1.71
CA ARG A 48 -0.31 -5.00 -0.87
C ARG A 48 0.43 -3.88 -0.16
N CYS A 49 -0.28 -2.78 0.04
CA CYS A 49 0.09 -1.70 0.93
C CYS A 49 -0.87 -1.68 2.12
N VAL A 50 -0.39 -1.23 3.27
CA VAL A 50 -1.20 -0.95 4.46
C VAL A 50 -1.01 0.50 4.83
N ILE A 51 -2.10 1.23 5.00
CA ILE A 51 -2.09 2.59 5.54
C ILE A 51 -2.68 2.56 6.93
N GLU A 52 -1.94 3.04 7.91
CA GLU A 52 -2.38 3.20 9.28
C GLU A 52 -2.44 4.67 9.65
N CYS A 53 -3.58 5.13 10.16
CA CYS A 53 -3.76 6.48 10.69
C CYS A 53 -3.55 6.46 12.21
N TRP A 54 -2.63 7.30 12.69
CA TRP A 54 -2.21 7.36 14.08
C TRP A 54 -2.35 8.78 14.63
N ASN A 55 -2.79 8.89 15.87
CA ASN A 55 -2.71 10.13 16.66
C ASN A 55 -1.86 9.89 17.90
N GLY A 56 -0.63 10.40 17.90
CA GLY A 56 0.38 10.01 18.88
C GLY A 56 0.63 8.50 18.82
N ALA A 57 0.44 7.80 19.93
CA ALA A 57 0.59 6.34 20.03
C ALA A 57 -0.72 5.56 19.80
N HIS A 58 -1.81 6.24 19.43
CA HIS A 58 -3.11 5.60 19.23
C HIS A 58 -3.37 5.34 17.75
N LEU A 59 -3.59 4.07 17.40
CA LEU A 59 -4.06 3.66 16.07
C LEU A 59 -5.55 4.01 15.94
N LEU A 60 -5.88 4.86 14.98
CA LEU A 60 -7.26 5.29 14.71
C LEU A 60 -7.92 4.44 13.64
N HIS A 61 -7.19 4.14 12.56
CA HIS A 61 -7.71 3.39 11.41
C HIS A 61 -6.59 2.63 10.71
N ARG A 62 -6.93 1.49 10.10
CA ARG A 62 -6.03 0.67 9.29
C ARG A 62 -6.75 0.22 8.03
N GLU A 63 -6.13 0.46 6.88
CA GLU A 63 -6.64 0.07 5.57
C GLU A 63 -5.62 -0.78 4.83
N VAL A 64 -6.08 -1.81 4.13
CA VAL A 64 -5.26 -2.61 3.21
C VAL A 64 -5.64 -2.22 1.79
N ILE A 65 -4.64 -1.84 1.00
CA ILE A 65 -4.77 -1.51 -0.41
C ILE A 65 -4.11 -2.63 -1.21
N GLU A 66 -4.89 -3.31 -2.04
CA GLU A 66 -4.38 -4.36 -2.92
C GLU A 66 -3.98 -3.77 -4.27
N GLY A 67 -2.85 -4.21 -4.81
CA GLY A 67 -2.49 -3.94 -6.20
C GLY A 67 -3.44 -4.69 -7.13
N VAL A 68 -3.93 -4.03 -8.17
CA VAL A 68 -4.61 -4.72 -9.27
C VAL A 68 -3.55 -5.56 -9.98
N PRO A 69 -3.73 -6.88 -10.16
CA PRO A 69 -2.83 -7.63 -11.03
C PRO A 69 -2.84 -6.95 -12.40
N ASP A 70 -1.68 -6.70 -13.01
CA ASP A 70 -1.66 -6.40 -14.44
C ASP A 70 -2.23 -7.63 -15.13
N ASP A 71 -3.50 -7.54 -15.50
CA ASP A 71 -4.10 -8.41 -16.48
C ASP A 71 -3.39 -8.06 -17.79
N VAL A 72 -2.21 -8.67 -18.00
CA VAL A 72 -1.65 -8.83 -19.34
C VAL A 72 -2.71 -9.58 -20.09
N SER A 73 -3.52 -8.78 -20.79
CA SER A 73 -4.55 -9.17 -21.72
C SER A 73 -4.08 -10.39 -22.50
N GLY A 74 -4.56 -11.55 -22.09
CA GLY A 74 -4.67 -12.70 -22.96
C GLY A 74 -5.69 -12.33 -24.03
N THR A 75 -5.30 -11.57 -25.03
CA THR A 75 -6.06 -11.46 -26.27
C THR A 75 -6.16 -12.87 -26.85
N PRO A 76 -7.33 -13.52 -26.88
CA PRO A 76 -7.48 -14.73 -27.68
C PRO A 76 -7.27 -14.32 -29.14
N THR A 77 -6.22 -14.83 -29.77
CA THR A 77 -6.00 -14.67 -31.21
C THR A 77 -7.14 -15.40 -31.91
N PRO A 78 -8.03 -14.72 -32.67
CA PRO A 78 -9.03 -15.44 -33.45
C PRO A 78 -8.29 -16.26 -34.52
N SER A 79 -8.56 -17.57 -34.53
CA SER A 79 -8.14 -18.50 -35.59
C SER A 79 -9.06 -18.41 -36.80
#